data_AF-A0A016SL08-F1
#
_entry.id   AF-A0A016SL08-F1
#
_cell.length_a   1.000
_cell.length_b   1.000
_cell.length_c   1.000
_cell.angle_alpha   90.00
_cell.angle_beta   90.00
_cell.angle_gamma   90.00
#
_symmetry.space_group_name_H-M   'P 1'
#
loop_
_entity.id
_entity.type
_entity.pdbx_description
1 polymer ?
#
loop_
_entity_poly.entity_id
_entity_poly.type
_entity_poly.pdbx_seq_one_letter_code
_entity_poly.pdbx_strand_id
1 'polypeptide(L)'
;MTKAAYYDEVSRKLNTRDGERFIYRLAKSRQRKAEEIEKFHGINDERGQLLMDRKQVTKRWRDYFEQISTAEFDHPPIPSAHPVYGPIQKIRAEANEG
;
A
#
# COMPACT_ATOMS: atom_id res chain seq x y z
N MET A 1 -0.37 27.19 6.60
CA MET A 1 0.29 26.76 7.84
C MET A 1 1.50 25.91 7.49
N THR A 2 2.65 26.14 8.11
CA THR A 2 3.85 25.30 7.91
C THR A 2 3.68 23.98 8.67
N LYS A 3 4.40 22.93 8.23
CA LYS A 3 4.38 21.61 8.88
C LYS A 3 4.75 21.71 10.37
N ALA A 4 5.75 22.53 10.70
CA ALA A 4 6.19 22.77 12.08
C ALA A 4 5.07 23.36 12.96
N ALA A 5 4.42 24.43 12.51
CA ALA A 5 3.33 25.08 13.27
C ALA A 5 2.16 24.13 13.54
N TYR A 6 1.88 23.21 12.62
CA TYR A 6 0.85 22.18 12.81
C TYR A 6 1.22 21.18 13.92
N TYR A 7 2.47 20.69 13.95
CA TYR A 7 2.90 19.72 14.96
C TYR A 7 3.04 20.35 16.35
N ASP A 8 3.43 21.62 16.45
CA ASP A 8 3.43 22.34 17.72
C ASP A 8 2.01 22.46 18.30
N GLU A 9 1.03 22.77 17.46
CA GLU A 9 -0.37 22.84 17.88
C GLU A 9 -0.91 21.48 18.33
N VAL A 10 -0.57 20.41 17.61
CA VAL A 10 -0.89 19.03 17.98
C VAL A 10 -0.28 18.68 19.33
N SER A 11 1.01 18.95 19.53
CA SER A 11 1.72 18.71 20.80
C SER A 11 1.05 19.43 21.98
N ARG A 12 0.72 20.71 21.79
CA ARG A 12 0.00 21.50 22.80
C ARG A 12 -1.35 20.89 23.16
N LYS A 13 -2.14 20.43 22.16
CA LYS A 13 -3.43 19.78 22.39
C LYS A 13 -3.31 18.44 23.13
N LEU A 14 -2.23 17.70 22.86
CA LEU A 14 -1.95 16.43 23.54
C LEU A 14 -1.62 16.63 25.02
N ASN A 15 -1.00 17.75 25.40
CA ASN A 15 -0.69 18.08 26.79
C ASN A 15 -1.89 18.65 27.58
N THR A 16 -3.12 18.52 27.08
CA THR A 16 -4.33 18.94 27.79
C THR A 16 -5.06 17.73 28.36
N ARG A 17 -6.00 17.97 29.30
CA ARG A 17 -6.87 16.92 29.84
C ARG A 17 -7.72 16.21 28.76
N ASP A 18 -7.95 16.86 27.62
CA ASP A 18 -8.67 16.28 26.48
C ASP A 18 -7.75 15.59 25.46
N GLY A 19 -6.44 15.49 25.75
CA GLY A 19 -5.42 14.92 24.87
C GLY A 19 -5.74 13.47 24.46
N GLU A 20 -6.21 12.64 25.39
CA GLU A 20 -6.61 11.25 25.10
C GLU A 20 -7.74 11.17 24.06
N ARG A 21 -8.77 12.01 24.22
CA ARG A 21 -9.89 12.12 23.26
C ARG A 21 -9.41 12.63 21.91
N PHE A 22 -8.38 13.48 21.88
CA PHE A 22 -7.76 13.96 20.66
C PHE A 22 -6.98 12.84 19.94
N ILE A 23 -6.19 12.03 20.66
CA ILE A 23 -5.48 10.86 20.11
C ILE A 23 -6.47 9.88 19.48
N TYR A 24 -7.54 9.54 20.20
CA TYR A 24 -8.56 8.61 19.69
C TYR A 24 -9.17 9.10 18.37
N ARG A 25 -9.52 10.40 18.28
CA ARG A 25 -10.02 11.00 17.04
C ARG A 25 -8.99 10.97 15.91
N LEU A 26 -7.71 11.22 16.22
CA LEU A 26 -6.63 11.17 15.25
C LEU A 26 -6.45 9.76 14.69
N ALA A 27 -6.42 8.75 15.56
CA ALA A 27 -6.35 7.34 15.17
C ALA A 27 -7.54 6.94 14.29
N LYS A 28 -8.77 7.29 14.70
CA LYS A 28 -9.99 7.02 13.93
C LYS A 28 -9.99 7.71 12.56
N SER A 29 -9.50 8.94 12.48
CA SER A 29 -9.35 9.66 11.20
C SER A 29 -8.34 8.97 10.28
N ARG A 30 -7.20 8.51 10.82
CA ARG A 30 -6.20 7.75 10.06
C ARG A 30 -6.76 6.43 9.56
N GLN A 31 -7.45 5.69 10.40
CA GLN A 31 -8.10 4.44 10.03
C GLN A 31 -9.09 4.65 8.87
N ARG A 32 -9.99 5.64 8.98
CA ARG A 32 -10.95 5.95 7.91
C ARG A 32 -10.27 6.28 6.58
N LYS A 33 -9.18 7.05 6.61
CA LYS A 33 -8.41 7.37 5.40
C LYS A 33 -7.77 6.12 4.78
N ALA A 34 -7.23 5.23 5.61
CA ALA A 34 -6.66 3.97 5.12
C ALA A 34 -7.73 3.07 4.50
N GLU A 35 -8.89 2.92 5.17
CA GLU A 35 -10.03 2.17 4.63
C GLU A 35 -10.57 2.77 3.32
N GLU A 36 -10.61 4.10 3.20
CA GLU A 36 -11.03 4.78 1.97
C GLU A 36 -10.08 4.46 0.82
N ILE A 37 -8.76 4.49 1.06
CA ILE A 37 -7.75 4.15 0.05
C ILE A 37 -7.85 2.68 -0.35
N GLU A 38 -8.07 1.77 0.61
CA GLU A 38 -8.24 0.34 0.33
C GLU A 38 -9.51 0.05 -0.47
N LYS A 39 -10.59 0.78 -0.19
CA LYS A 39 -11.90 0.59 -0.84
C LYS A 39 -12.01 1.31 -2.18
N PHE A 40 -11.22 2.37 -2.41
CA PHE A 40 -11.27 3.13 -3.66
C PHE A 40 -10.54 2.39 -4.78
N HIS A 41 -11.29 2.02 -5.81
CA HIS A 41 -10.77 1.32 -6.99
C HIS A 41 -11.12 2.06 -8.29
N GLY A 42 -11.17 3.39 -8.27
CA GLY A 42 -11.47 4.22 -9.44
C GLY A 42 -10.23 4.50 -10.29
N ILE A 43 -10.38 4.48 -11.62
CA ILE A 43 -9.32 4.87 -12.58
C ILE A 43 -9.93 5.71 -13.70
N ASN A 44 -9.19 6.71 -14.21
CA ASN A 44 -9.63 7.45 -15.39
C ASN A 44 -9.39 6.64 -16.66
N ASP A 45 -10.36 6.66 -17.57
CA ASP A 45 -10.18 6.18 -18.93
C ASP A 45 -9.29 7.14 -19.76
N GLU A 46 -9.07 6.81 -21.02
CA GLU A 46 -8.25 7.63 -21.94
C GLU A 46 -8.81 9.02 -22.19
N ARG A 47 -10.11 9.23 -21.96
CA ARG A 47 -10.82 10.50 -22.13
C ARG A 47 -10.90 11.28 -20.81
N GLY A 48 -10.29 10.77 -19.74
CA GLY A 48 -10.33 11.37 -18.41
C GLY A 48 -11.62 11.09 -17.63
N GLN A 49 -12.46 10.16 -18.08
CA GLN A 49 -13.68 9.78 -17.38
C GLN A 49 -13.39 8.75 -16.28
N LEU A 50 -13.90 9.00 -15.08
CA LEU A 50 -13.70 8.11 -13.94
C LEU A 50 -14.50 6.81 -14.08
N LEU A 51 -13.80 5.69 -14.18
CA LEU A 51 -14.34 4.34 -14.14
C LEU A 51 -14.33 3.84 -12.69
N MET A 52 -15.46 3.33 -12.21
CA MET A 52 -15.57 2.68 -10.89
C MET A 52 -15.99 1.21 -10.96
N ASP A 53 -16.53 0.75 -12.10
CA ASP A 53 -16.86 -0.66 -12.27
C ASP A 53 -15.59 -1.52 -12.27
N ARG A 54 -15.57 -2.54 -11.42
CA ARG A 54 -14.37 -3.36 -11.20
C ARG A 54 -13.87 -4.05 -12.47
N LYS A 55 -14.77 -4.50 -13.36
CA LYS A 55 -14.38 -5.14 -14.62
C LYS A 55 -13.76 -4.12 -15.57
N GLN A 56 -14.36 -2.93 -15.67
CA GLN A 56 -13.83 -1.84 -16.51
C GLN A 56 -12.48 -1.33 -16.00
N VAL A 57 -12.33 -1.15 -14.68
CA VAL A 57 -11.06 -0.78 -14.04
C VAL A 57 -9.97 -1.82 -14.34
N THR A 58 -10.30 -3.11 -14.20
CA THR A 58 -9.34 -4.20 -14.46
C THR A 58 -8.94 -4.26 -15.93
N LYS A 59 -9.89 -4.07 -16.84
CA LYS A 59 -9.63 -3.99 -18.27
C LYS A 59 -8.73 -2.79 -18.60
N ARG A 60 -9.04 -1.61 -18.07
CA ARG A 60 -8.25 -0.39 -18.28
C ARG A 60 -6.80 -0.55 -17.84
N TRP A 61 -6.57 -1.21 -16.70
CA TRP A 61 -5.23 -1.55 -16.22
C TRP A 61 -4.50 -2.50 -17.19
N ARG A 62 -5.17 -3.55 -17.67
CA ARG A 62 -4.60 -4.49 -18.64
C ARG A 62 -4.19 -3.77 -19.92
N ASP A 63 -5.10 -3.01 -20.51
CA ASP A 63 -4.87 -2.30 -21.77
C ASP A 63 -3.71 -1.30 -21.63
N TYR A 64 -3.61 -0.59 -20.48
CA TYR A 64 -2.49 0.30 -20.18
C TYR A 64 -1.15 -0.44 -20.16
N PHE A 65 -1.07 -1.54 -19.38
CA PHE A 65 0.17 -2.29 -19.24
C PHE A 65 0.58 -2.94 -20.56
N GLU A 66 -0.36 -3.51 -21.31
CA GLU A 66 -0.08 -4.11 -22.61
C GLU A 66 0.56 -3.10 -23.57
N GLN A 67 0.10 -1.84 -23.57
CA GLN A 67 0.71 -0.79 -24.37
C GLN A 67 2.17 -0.50 -23.99
N ILE A 68 2.52 -0.53 -22.70
CA ILE A 68 3.86 -0.14 -22.22
C ILE A 68 4.83 -1.33 -22.00
N SER A 69 4.33 -2.56 -21.97
CA SER A 69 5.10 -3.78 -21.66
C SER A 69 5.34 -4.67 -22.87
N THR A 70 5.32 -4.09 -24.07
CA THR A 70 5.44 -4.82 -25.34
C THR A 70 6.86 -5.23 -25.73
N ALA A 71 7.90 -4.69 -25.07
CA ALA A 71 9.28 -5.00 -25.37
C ALA A 71 10.02 -5.46 -24.12
N GLU A 72 10.48 -6.72 -24.15
CA GLU A 72 11.58 -7.16 -23.28
C GLU A 72 12.84 -6.39 -23.70
N PHE A 73 13.54 -5.81 -22.73
CA PHE A 73 14.81 -5.15 -23.02
C PHE A 73 15.84 -6.18 -23.46
N ASP A 74 16.74 -5.81 -24.38
CA ASP A 74 17.86 -6.67 -24.74
C ASP A 74 18.63 -7.07 -23.48
N HIS A 75 18.59 -8.35 -23.15
CA HIS A 75 19.36 -8.93 -22.07
C HIS A 75 19.98 -10.25 -22.54
N PRO A 76 21.15 -10.63 -21.99
CA PRO A 76 21.73 -11.94 -22.28
C PRO A 76 20.74 -13.06 -21.88
N PRO A 77 20.77 -14.21 -22.57
CA PRO A 77 19.92 -15.34 -22.23
C PRO A 77 20.03 -15.66 -20.73
N ILE A 78 18.88 -15.73 -20.04
CA ILE A 78 18.86 -16.17 -18.65
C ILE A 78 19.34 -17.62 -18.63
N PRO A 79 20.44 -17.95 -17.92
CA PRO A 79 20.92 -19.32 -17.86
C PRO A 79 19.84 -20.21 -17.25
N SER A 80 19.41 -21.22 -17.99
CA SER A 80 18.56 -22.28 -17.45
C SER A 80 19.41 -23.07 -16.45
N ALA A 81 19.27 -22.76 -15.16
CA ALA A 81 19.89 -23.52 -14.08
C ALA A 81 18.84 -24.44 -13.47
N HIS A 82 19.25 -25.67 -13.14
CA HIS A 82 18.43 -26.53 -12.28
C HIS A 82 18.18 -25.78 -10.96
N PRO A 83 16.92 -25.77 -10.45
CA PRO A 83 16.64 -25.19 -9.15
C PRO A 83 17.60 -25.80 -8.12
N VAL A 84 18.47 -24.97 -7.55
CA VAL A 84 19.34 -25.42 -6.45
C VAL A 84 18.46 -25.47 -5.22
N TYR A 85 17.88 -26.64 -4.96
CA TYR A 85 17.24 -26.91 -3.68
C TYR A 85 18.31 -26.88 -2.59
N GLY A 86 18.46 -25.72 -1.96
CA GLY A 86 19.25 -25.60 -0.74
C GLY A 86 18.60 -26.41 0.39
N PRO A 87 19.36 -26.82 1.42
CA PRO A 87 18.78 -27.50 2.57
C PRO A 87 17.70 -26.62 3.21
N ILE A 88 16.45 -27.08 3.19
CA ILE A 88 15.36 -26.43 3.91
C ILE A 88 15.65 -26.65 5.40
N GLN A 89 16.08 -25.60 6.10
CA GLN A 89 16.28 -25.68 7.54
C GLN A 89 14.93 -25.92 8.20
N LYS A 90 14.82 -27.04 8.93
CA LYS A 90 13.62 -27.38 9.69
C LYS A 90 13.52 -26.39 10.85
N ILE A 91 12.50 -25.53 10.83
CA ILE A 91 12.24 -24.59 11.92
C ILE A 91 11.96 -25.43 13.18
N ARG A 92 12.87 -25.38 14.15
CA ARG A 92 12.65 -25.96 15.47
C ARG A 92 11.74 -25.00 16.24
N ALA A 93 10.48 -25.38 16.42
CA ALA A 93 9.62 -24.71 17.39
C ALA A 93 10.19 -25.03 18.78
N GLU A 94 10.78 -24.03 19.43
CA GLU A 94 11.04 -24.12 20.85
C GLU A 94 9.69 -23.98 21.55
N ALA A 95 9.21 -25.10 22.09
CA ALA A 95 8.14 -25.07 23.07
C ALA A 95 8.71 -24.37 24.31
N ASN A 96 8.39 -23.09 24.46
CA ASN A 96 8.53 -22.41 25.74
C ASN A 96 7.47 -23.00 26.67
N GLU A 97 7.88 -23.99 27.46
CA GLU A 97 7.24 -24.30 28.73
C GLU A 97 7.92 -23.45 29.80
N GLY A 98 7.13 -22.57 30.42
CA GLY A 98 7.52 -21.68 31.51
C GLY A 98 6.32 -20.90 32.00
#